data_AF-H6Q974-F1
#
_entry.id   AF-H6Q974-F1
#
_cell.length_a   1.000
_cell.length_b   1.000
_cell.length_c   1.000
_cell.angle_alpha   90.00
_cell.angle_beta   90.00
_cell.angle_gamma   90.00
#
_symmetry.space_group_name_H-M   'P 1'
#
loop_
_entity.id
_entity.type
_entity.pdbx_description
1 polymer ?
#
loop_
_entity_poly.entity_id
_entity_poly.type
_entity_poly.pdbx_seq_one_letter_code
_entity_poly.pdbx_strand_id
1 'polypeptide(L)'
;MRWVPTEVECAGRVHLGIGQALAYKYAWGVAALVVVAHEVSQSLKQFLEWAMQTLDLRIYIYTGGVVTPLNARKPPSPLRT
;
A
#
# COMPACT_ATOMS: atom_id res chain seq x y z
N MET A 1 8.26 -20.69 0.27
CA MET A 1 7.73 -19.33 0.57
C MET A 1 8.84 -18.33 0.30
N ARG A 2 8.61 -17.32 -0.54
CA ARG A 2 9.52 -16.16 -0.67
C ARG A 2 8.98 -15.03 0.20
N TRP A 3 9.82 -14.50 1.07
CA TRP A 3 9.51 -13.35 1.91
C TRP A 3 9.37 -12.08 1.05
N VAL A 4 8.43 -11.20 1.40
CA VAL A 4 8.28 -9.89 0.76
C VAL A 4 8.80 -8.83 1.74
N PRO A 5 9.91 -8.15 1.43
CA PRO A 5 10.37 -7.02 2.22
C PRO A 5 9.25 -5.99 2.34
N THR A 6 8.99 -5.55 3.56
CA THR A 6 7.85 -4.70 3.86
C THR A 6 8.33 -3.52 4.69
N GLU A 7 8.04 -2.32 4.20
CA GLU A 7 8.18 -1.09 4.99
C GLU A 7 6.85 -0.78 5.68
N VAL A 8 6.91 -0.33 6.93
CA VAL A 8 5.72 0.02 7.72
C VAL A 8 5.89 1.42 8.28
N GLU A 9 5.00 2.35 7.92
CA GLU A 9 5.07 3.73 8.41
C GLU A 9 3.70 4.32 8.78
N CYS A 10 3.69 5.13 9.83
CA CYS A 10 2.51 5.86 10.29
C CYS A 10 2.26 7.12 9.43
N ALA A 11 1.02 7.32 8.97
CA ALA A 11 0.62 8.42 8.11
C ALA A 11 0.69 9.84 8.73
N GLY A 12 1.11 9.94 9.99
CA GLY A 12 1.34 11.21 10.67
C GLY A 12 2.67 11.89 10.29
N ARG A 13 3.48 11.29 9.40
CA ARG A 13 4.77 11.83 8.94
C ARG A 13 4.72 12.17 7.45
N VAL A 14 5.49 13.19 7.07
CA VAL A 14 5.51 13.77 5.71
C VAL A 14 6.08 12.79 4.67
N HIS A 15 6.79 11.75 5.09
CA HIS A 15 7.41 10.76 4.21
C HIS A 15 6.89 9.39 4.64
N LEU A 16 6.13 8.69 3.79
CA LEU A 16 5.51 7.40 4.12
C LEU A 16 6.42 6.21 3.81
N GLY A 17 7.72 6.31 4.06
CA GLY A 17 8.65 5.18 3.89
C GLY A 17 8.81 4.73 2.44
N ILE A 18 8.29 5.49 1.47
CA ILE A 18 8.28 5.12 0.05
C ILE A 18 9.69 4.89 -0.49
N GLY A 19 10.65 5.73 -0.09
CA GLY A 19 12.05 5.56 -0.47
C GLY A 19 12.62 4.21 -0.02
N GLN A 20 12.28 3.78 1.20
CA GLN A 20 12.72 2.50 1.74
C GLN A 20 12.02 1.32 1.06
N ALA A 21 10.70 1.41 0.82
CA ALA A 21 9.96 0.41 0.05
C ALA A 21 10.50 0.24 -1.38
N LEU A 22 10.87 1.35 -2.04
CA LEU A 22 11.52 1.35 -3.34
C LEU A 22 12.91 0.69 -3.27
N ALA A 23 13.73 1.03 -2.28
CA ALA A 23 15.04 0.43 -2.10
C ALA A 23 14.94 -1.09 -1.98
N TYR A 24 13.99 -1.59 -1.20
CA TYR A 24 13.70 -3.02 -1.14
C TYR A 24 13.26 -3.59 -2.50
N LYS A 25 12.35 -2.92 -3.21
CA LYS A 25 11.87 -3.38 -4.51
C LYS A 25 13.02 -3.53 -5.50
N TYR A 26 13.91 -2.54 -5.60
CA TYR A 26 15.03 -2.60 -6.54
C TYR A 26 16.01 -3.73 -6.22
N ALA A 27 16.20 -4.02 -4.94
CA ALA A 27 17.17 -5.02 -4.54
C ALA A 27 16.58 -6.45 -4.56
N TRP A 28 15.27 -6.62 -4.28
CA TRP A 28 14.60 -7.93 -4.14
C TRP A 28 13.63 -8.27 -5.29
N GLY A 29 13.39 -7.32 -6.20
CA GLY A 29 12.41 -7.42 -7.29
C GLY A 29 10.95 -7.26 -6.85
N VAL A 30 10.68 -7.26 -5.54
CA VAL A 30 9.35 -7.10 -4.96
C VAL A 30 9.46 -6.44 -3.58
N ALA A 31 8.50 -5.59 -3.25
CA ALA A 31 8.34 -5.04 -1.90
C ALA A 31 6.88 -4.66 -1.64
N ALA A 32 6.57 -4.43 -0.36
CA ALA A 32 5.30 -3.87 0.09
C ALA A 32 5.52 -2.64 0.97
N LEU A 33 4.54 -1.74 0.97
CA LEU A 33 4.42 -0.63 1.91
C LEU A 33 3.11 -0.78 2.69
N VAL A 34 3.19 -0.78 4.01
CA VAL A 34 2.04 -0.74 4.90
C VAL A 34 1.96 0.64 5.53
N VAL A 35 0.88 1.35 5.25
CA VAL A 35 0.61 2.67 5.83
C VAL A 35 -0.34 2.50 7.01
N VAL A 36 0.13 2.85 8.21
CA VAL A 36 -0.66 2.84 9.45
C VAL A 36 -1.33 4.20 9.60
N ALA A 37 -2.65 4.23 9.55
CA ALA A 37 -3.42 5.47 9.67
C ALA A 37 -4.62 5.27 10.59
N HIS A 38 -4.92 6.28 11.42
CA HIS A 38 -6.17 6.28 12.19
C HIS A 38 -7.37 6.52 11.25
N GLU A 39 -7.22 7.49 10.35
CA GLU A 39 -8.15 7.81 9.28
C GLU A 39 -7.39 8.01 7.97
N VAL A 40 -8.00 7.63 6.85
CA VAL A 40 -7.42 7.79 5.52
C VAL A 40 -8.08 8.99 4.85
N SER A 41 -7.38 10.12 4.81
CA SER A 41 -7.85 11.27 4.04
C SER A 41 -7.89 10.95 2.55
N GLN A 42 -8.77 11.64 1.81
CA GLN A 42 -8.87 11.48 0.36
C GLN A 42 -7.55 11.81 -0.35
N SER A 43 -6.81 12.82 0.12
CA SER A 43 -5.51 13.21 -0.40
C SER A 43 -4.44 12.15 -0.14
N LEU A 44 -4.40 11.56 1.05
CA LEU A 44 -3.53 10.43 1.36
C LEU A 44 -3.84 9.24 0.44
N LYS A 45 -5.11 8.92 0.27
CA LYS A 45 -5.55 7.84 -0.61
C LYS A 45 -5.09 8.06 -2.06
N GLN A 46 -5.31 9.25 -2.62
CA GLN A 46 -4.90 9.60 -3.98
C GLN A 46 -3.39 9.52 -4.16
N PHE A 47 -2.62 9.99 -3.17
CA PHE A 47 -1.18 9.89 -3.17
C PHE A 47 -0.70 8.43 -3.19
N LEU A 48 -1.30 7.58 -2.35
CA LEU A 48 -0.96 6.17 -2.31
C LEU A 48 -1.40 5.43 -3.58
N GLU A 49 -2.53 5.79 -4.18
CA GLU A 49 -2.98 5.24 -5.45
C GLU A 49 -2.00 5.59 -6.58
N TRP A 50 -1.54 6.85 -6.62
CA TRP A 50 -0.48 7.29 -7.52
C TRP A 50 0.80 6.48 -7.28
N ALA A 51 1.25 6.36 -6.03
CA ALA A 51 2.48 5.63 -5.70
C ALA A 51 2.39 4.16 -6.12
N MET A 52 1.26 3.49 -5.86
CA MET A 52 1.02 2.12 -6.28
C MET A 52 1.08 1.98 -7.80
N GLN A 53 0.45 2.87 -8.56
CA GLN A 53 0.37 2.79 -10.03
C GLN A 53 1.69 3.17 -10.72
N THR A 54 2.32 4.25 -10.27
CA THR A 54 3.53 4.80 -10.89
C THR A 54 4.79 4.06 -10.46
N LEU A 55 4.86 3.64 -9.19
CA LEU A 55 6.04 2.98 -8.63
C LEU A 55 5.91 1.45 -8.61
N ASP A 56 4.74 0.92 -8.98
CA ASP A 56 4.42 -0.51 -8.98
C ASP A 56 4.79 -1.17 -7.62
N LEU A 57 4.34 -0.51 -6.54
CA LEU A 57 4.49 -0.98 -5.16
C LEU A 57 3.19 -1.63 -4.68
N ARG A 58 3.31 -2.70 -3.90
CA ARG A 58 2.15 -3.28 -3.20
C ARG A 58 1.86 -2.43 -1.97
N ILE A 59 0.75 -1.70 -1.97
CA ILE A 59 0.39 -0.82 -0.85
C ILE A 59 -0.79 -1.40 -0.08
N TYR A 60 -0.63 -1.46 1.23
CA TYR A 60 -1.64 -1.83 2.19
C TYR A 60 -1.86 -0.69 3.17
N ILE A 61 -3.09 -0.56 3.66
CA ILE A 61 -3.44 0.40 4.70
C ILE A 61 -3.89 -0.38 5.93
N TYR A 62 -3.27 -0.09 7.06
CA TYR A 62 -3.71 -0.54 8.37
C TYR A 62 -4.54 0.56 9.03
N THR A 63 -5.83 0.29 9.26
CA THR A 63 -6.77 1.16 9.96
C THR A 63 -7.60 0.34 10.94
N GLY A 64 -7.75 0.80 12.19
CA GLY A 64 -8.65 0.17 13.17
C GLY A 64 -8.42 -1.33 13.41
N GLY A 65 -7.19 -1.83 13.31
CA GLY A 65 -6.87 -3.25 13.51
C GLY A 65 -6.90 -4.11 12.25
N VAL A 66 -7.24 -3.55 11.08
CA VAL A 66 -7.40 -4.30 9.83
C VAL A 66 -6.40 -3.81 8.79
N VAL A 67 -5.71 -4.75 8.13
CA VAL A 67 -4.86 -4.47 6.97
C VAL A 67 -5.67 -4.70 5.69
N THR A 68 -5.84 -3.66 4.88
CA THR A 68 -6.55 -3.73 3.60
C THR A 68 -5.61 -3.43 2.44
N PRO A 69 -5.63 -4.20 1.34
CA PRO A 69 -4.92 -3.80 0.14
C PRO A 69 -5.56 -2.54 -0.44
N LEU A 70 -4.74 -1.56 -0.82
CA LEU A 70 -5.24 -0.34 -1.48
C LEU A 70 -5.96 -0.69 -2.80
N ASN A 71 -5.48 -1.74 -3.47
CA ASN A 71 -6.12 -2.35 -4.64
C ASN A 71 -7.22 -3.35 -4.22
N ALA A 72 -8.31 -2.86 -3.64
CA ALA A 72 -9.57 -3.59 -3.77
C ALA A 72 -10.13 -3.29 -5.17
N ARG A 73 -9.63 -3.98 -6.21
CA ARG A 73 -10.53 -4.28 -7.32
C ARG A 73 -11.75 -4.93 -6.67
N LYS A 74 -12.88 -4.25 -6.69
CA LYS A 74 -14.17 -4.82 -6.29
C LYS A 74 -14.22 -6.22 -6.93
N PRO A 75 -14.45 -7.31 -6.19
CA PRO A 75 -14.63 -8.61 -6.83
C PRO A 75 -15.68 -8.41 -7.94
N PRO A 76 -15.47 -8.97 -9.14
CA PRO A 76 -16.47 -8.84 -10.19
C PRO A 76 -17.82 -9.25 -9.58
N SER A 77 -18.80 -8.36 -9.69
CA SER A 77 -20.16 -8.65 -9.25
C SER A 77 -20.53 -10.00 -9.85
N PRO A 78 -21.11 -10.95 -9.09
CA PRO A 78 -21.54 -12.21 -9.67
C PRO A 78 -22.41 -11.88 -10.88
N LEU A 79 -22.03 -12.42 -12.04
CA LEU A 79 -22.80 -12.31 -13.27
C LEU A 79 -24.25 -12.62 -12.91
N ARG A 80 -25.14 -11.64 -13.10
CA ARG A 80 -26.59 -11.90 -13.05
C ARG A 80 -26.89 -12.86 -14.19
N THR A 81 -26.96 -14.15 -13.88
CA THR A 81 -27.62 -15.16 -14.71
C THR A 81 -29.13 -15.04 -14.53
#